data_AF-A0A1D2XCN0-F1
#
_entry.id   AF-A0A1D2XCN0-F1
#
_cell.length_a   1.000
_cell.length_b   1.000
_cell.length_c   1.000
_cell.angle_alpha   90.00
_cell.angle_beta   90.00
_cell.angle_gamma   90.00
#
_symmetry.space_group_name_H-M   'P 1'
#
loop_
_entity.id
_entity.type
_entity.pdbx_description
1 polymer ?
#
loop_
_entity_poly.entity_id
_entity_poly.type
_entity_poly.pdbx_seq_one_letter_code
_entity_poly.pdbx_strand_id
1 'polypeptide(L)'
;MEASKNRKISTSALARSLELPVKEMFRKLEQAGWIERDNDNWALTTKGQTEGGEYTTHVKYGTYIVWPEQIASLSTEVKERPADESLHNGALTATQIGERNHLSGRQINRMFAELGWIKRAGKNWMVTALGERVGGRAQENHHNQQTYVCWPEQVLHNPNVISSLKDVKADLSHAIGLDDQAGNEMGVYREKFPAKLRAADGHILRSKTELVIDNWLYMAGIVHAYERRLPIDLDAYAEFYLPSGNVYLEYMGQDSDTDYRQRKDVKINLYKSHDLNVIALTEEQVRNIDVHLPRLLSEHGIRLY
;
A
#
# COMPACT_ATOMS: atom_id res chain seq x y z
N MET A 1 52.34 -3.02 29.26
CA MET A 1 51.25 -3.92 28.84
C MET A 1 50.63 -3.32 27.59
N GLU A 2 50.60 -4.11 26.53
CA GLU A 2 50.55 -3.72 25.13
C GLU A 2 49.24 -3.05 24.70
N ALA A 3 49.38 -2.13 23.74
CA ALA A 3 48.31 -1.45 23.05
C ALA A 3 47.41 -2.47 22.32
N SER A 4 46.12 -2.49 22.69
CA SER A 4 45.10 -3.15 21.88
C SER A 4 45.00 -2.42 20.54
N LYS A 5 45.58 -3.02 19.50
CA LYS A 5 45.47 -2.56 18.11
C LYS A 5 43.98 -2.52 17.75
N ASN A 6 43.47 -1.31 17.53
CA ASN A 6 42.11 -1.07 17.07
C ASN A 6 41.93 -1.74 15.69
N ARG A 7 41.37 -2.96 15.67
CA ARG A 7 41.28 -3.80 14.47
C ARG A 7 40.29 -3.16 13.49
N LYS A 8 40.75 -2.86 12.29
CA LYS A 8 39.94 -2.27 11.22
C LYS A 8 39.50 -3.33 10.23
N ILE A 9 38.24 -3.30 9.85
CA ILE A 9 37.59 -4.27 8.97
C ILE A 9 36.96 -3.56 7.77
N SER A 10 36.90 -4.23 6.62
CA SER A 10 36.24 -3.69 5.42
C SER A 10 34.74 -3.46 5.65
N THR A 11 34.11 -2.56 4.88
CA THR A 11 32.64 -2.35 4.92
C THR A 11 31.84 -3.64 4.81
N SER A 12 32.25 -4.58 3.95
CA SER A 12 31.59 -5.88 3.78
C SER A 12 31.78 -6.83 4.97
N ALA A 13 32.89 -6.69 5.70
CA ALA A 13 33.14 -7.44 6.93
C ALA A 13 32.37 -6.81 8.11
N LEU A 14 32.28 -5.48 8.14
CA LEU A 14 31.48 -4.74 9.12
C LEU A 14 29.98 -5.05 8.99
N ALA A 15 29.48 -5.19 7.76
CA ALA A 15 28.12 -5.66 7.51
C ALA A 15 27.87 -7.04 8.13
N ARG A 16 28.82 -7.97 7.97
CA ARG A 16 28.70 -9.34 8.51
C ARG A 16 28.80 -9.38 10.03
N SER A 17 29.66 -8.56 10.65
CA SER A 17 29.78 -8.51 12.10
C SER A 17 28.54 -7.91 12.77
N LEU A 18 27.74 -7.13 12.04
CA LEU A 18 26.47 -6.55 12.48
C LEU A 18 25.24 -7.32 11.99
N GLU A 19 25.42 -8.51 11.38
CA GLU A 19 24.35 -9.34 10.82
C GLU A 19 23.44 -8.61 9.79
N LEU A 20 23.99 -7.61 9.09
CA LEU A 20 23.27 -6.84 8.08
C LEU A 20 23.64 -7.31 6.65
N PRO A 21 22.68 -7.27 5.70
CA PRO A 21 23.01 -7.41 4.29
C PRO A 21 24.04 -6.37 3.84
N VAL A 22 25.07 -6.80 3.09
CA VAL A 22 26.17 -5.91 2.63
C VAL A 22 25.64 -4.67 1.92
N LYS A 23 24.63 -4.82 1.05
CA LYS A 23 24.00 -3.71 0.34
C LYS A 23 23.35 -2.69 1.27
N GLU A 24 22.76 -3.16 2.38
CA GLU A 24 22.14 -2.29 3.37
C GLU A 24 23.18 -1.49 4.13
N MET A 25 24.33 -2.08 4.42
CA MET A 25 25.44 -1.39 5.08
C MET A 25 25.99 -0.24 4.24
N PHE A 26 26.23 -0.46 2.93
CA PHE A 26 26.66 0.62 2.03
C PHE A 26 25.61 1.73 1.95
N ARG A 27 24.32 1.39 1.90
CA ARG A 27 23.23 2.36 1.93
C ARG A 27 23.23 3.18 3.22
N LYS A 28 23.43 2.56 4.39
CA LYS A 28 23.49 3.25 5.68
C LYS A 28 24.66 4.23 5.75
N LEU A 29 25.83 3.82 5.29
CA LEU A 29 27.02 4.68 5.25
C LEU A 29 26.86 5.85 4.27
N GLU A 30 26.22 5.61 3.12
CA GLU A 30 25.87 6.65 2.15
C GLU A 30 24.84 7.64 2.71
N GLN A 31 23.78 7.14 3.36
CA GLN A 31 22.77 7.97 4.02
C GLN A 31 23.33 8.80 5.17
N ALA A 32 24.27 8.24 5.93
CA ALA A 32 24.99 8.97 6.98
C ALA A 32 25.94 10.05 6.40
N GLY A 33 26.14 10.05 5.08
CA GLY A 33 27.07 10.94 4.38
C GLY A 33 28.52 10.63 4.70
N TRP A 34 28.83 9.37 5.03
CA TRP A 34 30.19 8.95 5.37
C TRP A 34 30.94 8.47 4.14
N ILE A 35 30.23 7.84 3.21
CA ILE A 35 30.72 7.52 1.88
C ILE A 35 29.82 8.13 0.83
N GLU A 36 30.37 8.38 -0.35
CA GLU A 36 29.65 8.89 -1.50
C GLU A 36 30.05 8.11 -2.76
N ARG A 37 29.22 8.20 -3.78
CA ARG A 37 29.48 7.57 -5.07
C ARG A 37 30.27 8.52 -5.95
N ASP A 38 31.52 8.18 -6.20
CA ASP A 38 32.37 8.87 -7.18
C ASP A 38 32.56 7.95 -8.40
N ASN A 39 31.86 8.28 -9.49
CA ASN A 39 31.71 7.44 -10.68
C ASN A 39 31.18 6.03 -10.31
N ASP A 40 31.99 4.98 -10.54
CA ASP A 40 31.65 3.58 -10.26
C ASP A 40 32.17 3.08 -8.90
N ASN A 41 32.85 3.93 -8.11
CA ASN A 41 33.48 3.53 -6.85
C ASN A 41 32.90 4.27 -5.64
N TRP A 42 33.03 3.64 -4.47
CA TRP A 42 32.70 4.27 -3.19
C TRP A 42 33.89 5.08 -2.68
N ALA A 43 33.69 6.39 -2.53
CA ALA A 43 34.66 7.32 -1.97
C ALA A 43 34.30 7.65 -0.52
N LEU A 44 35.31 7.73 0.34
CA LEU A 44 35.21 8.16 1.73
C LEU A 44 35.18 9.70 1.81
N THR A 45 34.13 10.23 2.42
CA THR A 45 33.96 11.67 2.65
C THR A 45 34.77 12.15 3.86
N THR A 46 34.92 13.47 4.01
CA THR A 46 35.52 14.07 5.23
C THR A 46 34.78 13.65 6.50
N LYS A 47 33.44 13.52 6.44
CA LYS A 47 32.63 13.06 7.57
C LYS A 47 32.88 11.58 7.88
N GLY A 48 33.06 10.75 6.86
CA GLY A 48 33.44 9.34 7.05
C GLY A 48 34.82 9.17 7.69
N GLN A 49 35.78 10.06 7.37
CA GLN A 49 37.09 10.08 8.01
C GLN A 49 37.01 10.45 9.50
N THR A 50 36.18 11.43 9.86
CA THR A 50 36.00 11.81 11.27
C THR A 50 35.36 10.71 12.11
N GLU A 51 34.58 9.82 11.47
CA GLU A 51 33.93 8.65 12.10
C GLU A 51 34.83 7.40 12.07
N GLY A 52 36.11 7.56 11.71
CA GLY A 52 37.14 6.52 11.80
C GLY A 52 37.38 5.72 10.51
N GLY A 53 36.68 6.04 9.43
CA GLY A 53 36.91 5.45 8.12
C GLY A 53 38.29 5.82 7.56
N GLU A 54 38.97 4.85 6.96
CA GLU A 54 40.27 5.06 6.32
C GLU A 54 40.39 4.25 5.03
N TYR A 55 41.22 4.72 4.10
CA TYR A 55 41.59 3.92 2.94
C TYR A 55 42.72 2.95 3.29
N THR A 56 42.58 1.71 2.84
CA THR A 56 43.67 0.74 2.80
C THR A 56 43.83 0.19 1.39
N THR A 57 45.03 -0.29 1.07
CA THR A 57 45.32 -0.84 -0.26
C THR A 57 45.76 -2.29 -0.12
N HIS A 58 45.14 -3.18 -0.90
CA HIS A 58 45.48 -4.60 -0.94
C HIS A 58 45.89 -5.02 -2.35
N VAL A 59 46.96 -5.83 -2.45
CA VAL A 59 47.58 -6.24 -3.72
C VAL A 59 46.59 -6.89 -4.71
N LYS A 60 45.57 -7.60 -4.19
CA LYS A 60 44.54 -8.28 -4.99
C LYS A 60 43.25 -7.47 -5.23
N TYR A 61 42.91 -6.53 -4.35
CA TYR A 61 41.56 -5.91 -4.32
C TYR A 61 41.59 -4.38 -4.51
N GLY A 62 42.76 -3.79 -4.74
CA GLY A 62 42.90 -2.35 -4.90
C GLY A 62 42.70 -1.59 -3.59
N THR A 63 42.41 -0.30 -3.72
CA THR A 63 42.16 0.61 -2.59
C THR A 63 40.70 0.55 -2.18
N TYR A 64 40.43 0.32 -0.88
CA TYR A 64 39.08 0.24 -0.33
C TYR A 64 39.02 0.80 1.10
N ILE A 65 37.80 1.04 1.57
CA ILE A 65 37.54 1.68 2.87
C ILE A 65 37.45 0.64 3.99
N VAL A 66 38.12 0.92 5.10
CA VAL A 66 38.08 0.14 6.35
C VAL A 66 37.59 0.99 7.51
N TRP A 67 37.00 0.33 8.49
CA TRP A 67 36.37 0.93 9.66
C TRP A 67 36.80 0.23 10.94
N PRO A 68 36.81 0.91 12.10
CA PRO A 68 36.92 0.25 13.40
C PRO A 68 35.79 -0.76 13.62
N GLU A 69 36.06 -1.85 14.35
CA GLU A 69 35.05 -2.87 14.67
C GLU A 69 33.86 -2.32 15.47
N GLN A 70 34.06 -1.25 16.26
CA GLN A 70 32.98 -0.50 16.89
C GLN A 70 32.94 0.92 16.32
N ILE A 71 31.97 1.19 15.44
CA ILE A 71 31.67 2.58 15.05
C ILE A 71 30.64 3.13 16.03
N ALA A 72 31.03 4.11 16.83
CA ALA A 72 30.22 4.71 17.91
C ALA A 72 28.93 5.39 17.42
N SER A 73 28.84 5.68 16.12
CA SER A 73 27.82 6.54 15.49
C SER A 73 26.92 5.83 14.47
N LEU A 74 27.07 4.50 14.31
CA LEU A 74 26.06 3.65 13.65
C LEU A 74 25.04 3.06 14.64
N SER A 75 25.04 3.54 15.89
CA SER A 75 23.90 3.33 16.78
C SER A 75 22.63 3.79 16.07
N THR A 76 21.57 3.03 16.30
CA THR A 76 20.28 2.99 15.61
C THR A 76 19.48 4.28 15.72
N GLU A 77 20.03 5.40 15.29
CA GLU A 77 19.35 6.66 15.11
C GLU A 77 19.40 6.99 13.63
N VAL A 78 18.27 6.71 12.98
CA VAL A 78 17.95 7.19 11.64
C VAL A 78 18.07 8.72 11.67
N LYS A 79 19.23 9.25 11.26
CA LYS A 79 19.34 10.67 10.94
C LYS A 79 18.55 10.91 9.67
N GLU A 80 17.32 11.32 9.88
CA GLU A 80 16.44 11.93 8.90
C GLU A 80 17.23 13.00 8.13
N ARG A 81 17.05 13.05 6.81
CA ARG A 81 17.35 14.28 6.05
C ARG A 81 16.61 15.42 6.74
N PRO A 82 17.18 16.64 6.83
CA PRO A 82 16.49 17.76 7.45
C PRO A 82 15.16 17.94 6.75
N ALA A 83 14.09 17.55 7.44
CA ALA A 83 12.74 17.95 7.12
C ALA A 83 12.73 19.48 7.27
N ASP A 84 12.13 20.14 6.30
CA ASP A 84 11.70 21.52 6.42
C ASP A 84 11.09 21.71 7.83
N GLU A 85 11.72 22.53 8.67
CA GLU A 85 11.34 22.79 10.06
C GLU A 85 10.04 23.63 10.18
N SER A 86 9.03 23.31 9.38
CA SER A 86 7.72 23.97 9.38
C SER A 86 6.53 23.02 9.54
N LEU A 87 6.75 21.79 10.01
CA LEU A 87 5.69 20.83 10.32
C LEU A 87 5.64 20.48 11.82
N HIS A 88 5.37 21.48 12.66
CA HIS A 88 4.98 21.25 14.05
C HIS A 88 3.48 20.86 14.11
N ASN A 89 3.21 19.55 14.06
CA ASN A 89 2.13 18.82 14.78
C ASN A 89 1.87 17.45 14.13
N GLY A 90 2.62 16.41 14.52
CA GLY A 90 2.18 15.00 14.40
C GLY A 90 1.75 14.49 13.02
N ALA A 91 2.13 15.16 11.94
CA ALA A 91 1.68 14.84 10.59
C ALA A 91 2.76 14.04 9.84
N LEU A 92 2.46 12.78 9.57
CA LEU A 92 3.31 11.82 8.89
C LEU A 92 3.07 11.85 7.38
N THR A 93 4.16 11.87 6.62
CA THR A 93 4.13 11.63 5.18
C THR A 93 3.95 10.15 4.87
N ALA A 94 3.49 9.82 3.65
CA ALA A 94 3.44 8.43 3.18
C ALA A 94 4.79 7.70 3.27
N THR A 95 5.90 8.43 3.11
CA THR A 95 7.26 7.87 3.26
C THR A 95 7.54 7.48 4.70
N GLN A 96 7.27 8.36 5.66
CA GLN A 96 7.45 8.07 7.09
C GLN A 96 6.55 6.93 7.57
N ILE A 97 5.29 6.88 7.11
CA ILE A 97 4.38 5.76 7.37
C ILE A 97 4.94 4.46 6.80
N GLY A 98 5.49 4.52 5.59
CA GLY A 98 6.10 3.38 4.91
C GLY A 98 7.30 2.85 5.67
N GLU A 99 8.22 3.72 6.09
CA GLU A 99 9.44 3.36 6.82
C GLU A 99 9.12 2.62 8.13
N ARG A 100 8.14 3.13 8.91
CA ARG A 100 7.65 2.46 10.13
C ARG A 100 7.06 1.07 9.87
N ASN A 101 6.69 0.78 8.63
CA ASN A 101 6.03 -0.46 8.23
C ASN A 101 6.86 -1.31 7.27
N HIS A 102 8.12 -0.97 7.01
CA HIS A 102 8.97 -1.64 6.01
C HIS A 102 8.37 -1.64 4.59
N LEU A 103 7.64 -0.58 4.23
CA LEU A 103 7.04 -0.35 2.92
C LEU A 103 7.59 0.94 2.29
N SER A 104 7.55 1.03 0.97
CA SER A 104 7.84 2.30 0.29
C SER A 104 6.67 3.28 0.41
N GLY A 105 6.95 4.58 0.43
CA GLY A 105 5.89 5.60 0.37
C GLY A 105 5.00 5.48 -0.89
N ARG A 106 5.51 4.87 -1.96
CA ARG A 106 4.71 4.54 -3.15
C ARG A 106 3.67 3.46 -2.85
N GLN A 107 4.02 2.43 -2.08
CA GLN A 107 3.06 1.39 -1.66
C GLN A 107 2.00 1.98 -0.74
N ILE A 108 2.39 2.82 0.22
CA ILE A 108 1.44 3.52 1.10
C ILE A 108 0.48 4.41 0.32
N ASN A 109 0.98 5.20 -0.64
CA ASN A 109 0.10 6.02 -1.48
C ASN A 109 -0.86 5.16 -2.32
N ARG A 110 -0.41 4.03 -2.87
CA ARG A 110 -1.31 3.11 -3.60
C ARG A 110 -2.38 2.52 -2.69
N MET A 111 -2.02 2.15 -1.47
CA MET A 111 -2.94 1.64 -0.46
C MET A 111 -3.99 2.69 -0.08
N PHE A 112 -3.58 3.92 0.22
CA PHE A 112 -4.53 5.01 0.52
C PHE A 112 -5.37 5.42 -0.69
N ALA A 113 -4.85 5.26 -1.92
CA ALA A 113 -5.65 5.46 -3.13
C ALA A 113 -6.72 4.38 -3.31
N GLU A 114 -6.40 3.13 -2.97
CA GLU A 114 -7.34 2.01 -2.98
C GLU A 114 -8.46 2.20 -1.94
N LEU A 115 -8.11 2.65 -0.73
CA LEU A 115 -9.10 3.05 0.29
C LEU A 115 -9.95 4.28 -0.11
N GLY A 116 -9.65 4.91 -1.26
CA GLY A 116 -10.36 6.09 -1.75
C GLY A 116 -10.03 7.38 -1.02
N TRP A 117 -8.97 7.39 -0.20
CA TRP A 117 -8.60 8.53 0.64
C TRP A 117 -7.74 9.56 -0.11
N ILE A 118 -7.02 9.12 -1.13
CA ILE A 118 -6.27 10.00 -2.03
C ILE A 118 -6.54 9.63 -3.49
N LYS A 119 -6.35 10.60 -4.37
CA LYS A 119 -6.38 10.39 -5.82
C LYS A 119 -5.16 11.01 -6.48
N ARG A 120 -4.75 10.41 -7.60
CA ARG A 120 -3.61 10.91 -8.37
C ARG A 120 -4.06 12.02 -9.32
N ALA A 121 -3.36 13.14 -9.28
CA ALA A 121 -3.53 14.26 -10.21
C ALA A 121 -2.20 14.53 -10.92
N GLY A 122 -1.92 13.75 -11.97
CA GLY A 122 -0.62 13.79 -12.67
C GLY A 122 0.53 13.32 -11.79
N LYS A 123 1.43 14.24 -11.42
CA LYS A 123 2.54 13.99 -10.47
C LYS A 123 2.16 14.23 -9.01
N ASN A 124 1.00 14.84 -8.76
CA ASN A 124 0.55 15.25 -7.44
C ASN A 124 -0.41 14.22 -6.83
N TRP A 125 -0.47 14.21 -5.51
CA TRP A 125 -1.51 13.51 -4.76
C TRP A 125 -2.48 14.53 -4.18
N MET A 126 -3.77 14.27 -4.36
CA MET A 126 -4.85 15.05 -3.77
C MET A 126 -5.56 14.21 -2.74
N VAL A 127 -5.86 14.81 -1.59
CA VAL A 127 -6.76 14.20 -0.60
C VAL A 127 -8.20 14.24 -1.11
N THR A 128 -8.97 13.19 -0.83
CA THR A 128 -10.42 13.14 -1.12
C THR A 128 -11.22 13.52 0.13
N ALA A 129 -12.54 13.70 0.00
CA ALA A 129 -13.42 13.93 1.15
C ALA A 129 -13.32 12.81 2.20
N LEU A 130 -13.14 11.54 1.79
CA LEU A 130 -12.91 10.42 2.71
C LEU A 130 -11.55 10.52 3.42
N GLY A 131 -10.51 10.91 2.70
CA GLY A 131 -9.19 11.14 3.28
C GLY A 131 -9.18 12.28 4.29
N GLU A 132 -9.90 13.36 4.03
CA GLU A 132 -10.03 14.50 4.94
C GLU A 132 -10.72 14.10 6.25
N ARG A 133 -11.75 13.22 6.19
CA ARG A 133 -12.46 12.70 7.38
C ARG A 133 -11.55 11.94 8.34
N VAL A 134 -10.53 11.26 7.83
CA VAL A 134 -9.52 10.56 8.64
C VAL A 134 -8.29 11.45 8.93
N GLY A 135 -8.40 12.75 8.66
CA GLY A 135 -7.40 13.75 9.01
C GLY A 135 -6.32 14.00 7.95
N GLY A 136 -6.45 13.42 6.75
CA GLY A 136 -5.55 13.66 5.64
C GLY A 136 -5.55 15.13 5.22
N ARG A 137 -4.36 15.70 4.98
CA ARG A 137 -4.19 17.08 4.55
C ARG A 137 -3.22 17.17 3.39
N ALA A 138 -3.61 17.85 2.33
CA ALA A 138 -2.71 18.19 1.24
C ALA A 138 -1.68 19.23 1.70
N GLN A 139 -0.44 19.06 1.27
CA GLN A 139 0.66 19.98 1.48
C GLN A 139 1.39 20.20 0.16
N GLU A 140 1.94 21.39 -0.01
CA GLU A 140 2.73 21.75 -1.17
C GLU A 140 4.20 21.75 -0.81
N ASN A 141 5.02 21.11 -1.63
CA ASN A 141 6.46 21.22 -1.52
C ASN A 141 6.90 22.52 -2.19
N HIS A 142 7.30 23.51 -1.39
CA HIS A 142 7.70 24.84 -1.87
C HIS A 142 8.87 24.84 -2.85
N HIS A 143 9.69 23.78 -2.87
CA HIS A 143 10.85 23.68 -3.77
C HIS A 143 10.46 23.29 -5.20
N ASN A 144 9.43 22.46 -5.38
CA ASN A 144 9.07 21.91 -6.69
C ASN A 144 7.58 22.04 -7.06
N GLN A 145 6.80 22.75 -6.24
CA GLN A 145 5.35 22.99 -6.39
C GLN A 145 4.53 21.69 -6.51
N GLN A 146 5.07 20.56 -6.03
CA GLN A 146 4.35 19.29 -6.02
C GLN A 146 3.51 19.16 -4.77
N THR A 147 2.28 18.69 -4.93
CA THR A 147 1.37 18.42 -3.81
C THR A 147 1.51 16.98 -3.34
N TYR A 148 1.62 16.79 -2.03
CA TYR A 148 1.61 15.51 -1.34
C TYR A 148 0.60 15.54 -0.19
N VAL A 149 0.32 14.38 0.41
CA VAL A 149 -0.66 14.27 1.50
C VAL A 149 0.04 13.79 2.77
N CYS A 150 -0.30 14.43 3.89
CA CYS A 150 0.14 14.08 5.23
C CYS A 150 -1.02 13.62 6.09
N TRP A 151 -0.71 12.81 7.10
CA TRP A 151 -1.69 12.14 7.94
C TRP A 151 -1.35 12.27 9.41
N PRO A 152 -2.35 12.38 10.29
CA PRO A 152 -2.10 12.32 11.73
C PRO A 152 -1.58 10.94 12.13
N GLU A 153 -0.74 10.85 13.17
CA GLU A 153 -0.23 9.58 13.67
C GLU A 153 -1.34 8.57 14.05
N GLN A 154 -2.49 9.08 14.49
CA GLN A 154 -3.68 8.28 14.82
C GLN A 154 -4.20 7.46 13.62
N VAL A 155 -3.86 7.82 12.38
CA VAL A 155 -4.27 7.08 11.17
C VAL A 155 -3.79 5.63 11.20
N LEU A 156 -2.67 5.35 11.89
CA LEU A 156 -2.09 4.01 12.01
C LEU A 156 -2.95 3.08 12.88
N HIS A 157 -3.83 3.63 13.71
CA HIS A 157 -4.78 2.87 14.52
C HIS A 157 -6.12 2.63 13.82
N ASN A 158 -6.31 3.15 12.60
CA ASN A 158 -7.55 2.94 11.86
C ASN A 158 -7.67 1.47 11.39
N PRO A 159 -8.78 0.77 11.67
CA PRO A 159 -8.95 -0.64 11.30
C PRO A 159 -8.72 -0.94 9.81
N ASN A 160 -9.15 -0.04 8.91
CA ASN A 160 -8.96 -0.21 7.48
C ASN A 160 -7.49 -0.13 7.08
N VAL A 161 -6.70 0.72 7.74
CA VAL A 161 -5.26 0.85 7.51
C VAL A 161 -4.53 -0.38 8.04
N ILE A 162 -4.88 -0.84 9.24
CA ILE A 162 -4.30 -2.05 9.83
C ILE A 162 -4.53 -3.26 8.91
N SER A 163 -5.78 -3.45 8.46
CA SER A 163 -6.13 -4.54 7.53
C SER A 163 -5.33 -4.43 6.23
N SER A 164 -5.33 -3.25 5.60
CA SER A 164 -4.65 -3.04 4.32
C SER A 164 -3.13 -3.20 4.43
N LEU A 165 -2.54 -2.80 5.56
CA LEU A 165 -1.11 -3.00 5.81
C LEU A 165 -0.75 -4.47 5.91
N LYS A 166 -1.60 -5.29 6.52
CA LYS A 166 -1.41 -6.74 6.58
C LYS A 166 -1.51 -7.37 5.19
N ASP A 167 -2.51 -6.98 4.39
CA ASP A 167 -2.66 -7.43 3.00
C ASP A 167 -1.42 -7.10 2.16
N VAL A 168 -0.94 -5.86 2.22
CA VAL A 168 0.24 -5.40 1.47
C VAL A 168 1.54 -6.08 1.94
N LYS A 169 1.63 -6.46 3.22
CA LYS A 169 2.77 -7.20 3.78
C LYS A 169 2.70 -8.71 3.53
N ALA A 170 1.64 -9.19 2.89
CA ALA A 170 1.35 -10.62 2.74
C ALA A 170 1.33 -11.36 4.09
N ASP A 171 0.83 -10.69 5.14
CA ASP A 171 0.62 -11.29 6.44
C ASP A 171 -0.59 -12.24 6.34
N LEU A 172 -0.34 -13.54 6.53
CA LEU A 172 -1.34 -14.60 6.35
C LEU A 172 -2.35 -14.69 7.52
N SER A 173 -2.25 -13.83 8.54
CA SER A 173 -3.18 -13.83 9.68
C SER A 173 -4.63 -13.52 9.31
N HIS A 174 -4.90 -12.98 8.12
CA HIS A 174 -6.25 -12.76 7.56
C HIS A 174 -6.62 -13.73 6.41
N ALA A 175 -5.85 -14.80 6.19
CA ALA A 175 -6.17 -15.75 5.13
C ALA A 175 -7.54 -16.40 5.36
N ILE A 176 -8.28 -16.64 4.27
CA ILE A 176 -9.61 -17.25 4.28
C ILE A 176 -9.57 -18.56 5.08
N GLY A 177 -10.32 -18.61 6.19
CA GLY A 177 -10.38 -19.77 7.11
C GLY A 177 -9.53 -19.67 8.39
N LEU A 178 -8.77 -18.58 8.57
CA LEU A 178 -8.01 -18.28 9.80
C LEU A 178 -8.51 -17.04 10.54
N ASP A 179 -9.41 -16.26 9.93
CA ASP A 179 -10.00 -15.08 10.56
C ASP A 179 -11.28 -15.47 11.31
N ASP A 180 -11.15 -15.78 12.60
CA ASP A 180 -12.24 -16.11 13.54
C ASP A 180 -13.24 -14.94 13.77
N GLN A 181 -13.05 -13.81 13.10
CA GLN A 181 -13.82 -12.57 13.28
C GLN A 181 -14.74 -12.22 12.10
N ALA A 182 -14.81 -13.04 11.03
CA ALA A 182 -15.87 -12.86 10.04
C ALA A 182 -17.21 -12.97 10.75
N GLY A 183 -18.01 -11.90 10.71
CA GLY A 183 -19.30 -11.84 11.39
C GLY A 183 -20.15 -13.06 11.01
N ASN A 184 -20.82 -13.64 12.01
CA ASN A 184 -21.60 -14.88 11.91
C ASN A 184 -22.49 -14.93 10.64
N GLU A 185 -23.04 -13.80 10.20
CA GLU A 185 -23.90 -13.72 9.00
C GLU A 185 -23.17 -13.98 7.67
N MET A 186 -21.96 -13.45 7.47
CA MET A 186 -21.23 -13.63 6.22
C MET A 186 -20.66 -15.05 6.11
N GLY A 187 -20.21 -15.62 7.24
CA GLY A 187 -19.83 -17.03 7.35
C GLY A 187 -20.99 -17.95 6.96
N VAL A 188 -22.17 -17.74 7.58
CA VAL A 188 -23.40 -18.49 7.28
C VAL A 188 -23.82 -18.35 5.81
N TYR A 189 -23.71 -17.17 5.21
CA TYR A 189 -24.00 -16.98 3.79
C TYR A 189 -23.02 -17.76 2.90
N ARG A 190 -21.72 -17.74 3.19
CA ARG A 190 -20.69 -18.48 2.42
C ARG A 190 -20.87 -19.99 2.52
N GLU A 191 -21.31 -20.49 3.68
CA GLU A 191 -21.67 -21.90 3.87
C GLU A 191 -22.92 -22.27 3.07
N LYS A 192 -23.96 -21.43 3.12
CA LYS A 192 -25.22 -21.63 2.38
C LYS A 192 -25.02 -21.55 0.87
N PHE A 193 -24.11 -20.69 0.41
CA PHE A 193 -23.80 -20.44 -1.01
C PHE A 193 -22.30 -20.64 -1.26
N PRO A 194 -21.83 -21.89 -1.38
CA PRO A 194 -20.42 -22.18 -1.59
C PRO A 194 -19.96 -21.74 -2.99
N ALA A 195 -18.78 -21.13 -3.06
CA ALA A 195 -18.16 -20.72 -4.32
C ALA A 195 -17.66 -21.96 -5.08
N LYS A 196 -18.15 -22.15 -6.32
CA LYS A 196 -17.95 -23.38 -7.10
C LYS A 196 -17.65 -23.13 -8.58
N LEU A 197 -17.79 -21.90 -9.04
CA LEU A 197 -17.67 -21.54 -10.46
C LEU A 197 -16.34 -20.82 -10.67
N ARG A 198 -15.46 -21.37 -11.51
CA ARG A 198 -14.17 -20.74 -11.80
C ARG A 198 -14.30 -19.80 -13.01
N ALA A 199 -13.94 -18.54 -12.79
CA ALA A 199 -13.86 -17.51 -13.83
C ALA A 199 -12.58 -17.62 -14.67
N ALA A 200 -12.54 -16.90 -15.79
CA ALA A 200 -11.45 -16.94 -16.76
C ALA A 200 -10.14 -16.35 -16.22
N ASP A 201 -10.22 -15.40 -15.29
CA ASP A 201 -9.07 -14.81 -14.60
C ASP A 201 -8.58 -15.63 -13.39
N GLY A 202 -9.38 -16.61 -12.97
CA GLY A 202 -9.10 -17.51 -11.87
C GLY A 202 -9.95 -17.29 -10.61
N HIS A 203 -10.80 -16.27 -10.51
CA HIS A 203 -11.71 -16.11 -9.37
C HIS A 203 -12.65 -17.31 -9.21
N ILE A 204 -13.03 -17.61 -7.97
CA ILE A 204 -14.03 -18.64 -7.65
C ILE A 204 -15.30 -17.96 -7.14
N LEU A 205 -16.37 -18.09 -7.92
CA LEU A 205 -17.62 -17.35 -7.79
C LEU A 205 -18.77 -18.26 -7.36
N ARG A 206 -19.88 -17.65 -6.90
CA ARG A 206 -21.04 -18.35 -6.32
C ARG A 206 -22.21 -18.45 -7.27
N SER A 207 -22.35 -17.53 -8.22
CA SER A 207 -23.46 -17.49 -9.16
C SER A 207 -23.02 -17.40 -10.63
N LYS A 208 -23.92 -17.83 -11.53
CA LYS A 208 -23.71 -17.68 -12.97
C LYS A 208 -23.66 -16.21 -13.40
N THR A 209 -24.42 -15.34 -12.74
CA THR A 209 -24.44 -13.90 -13.02
C THR A 209 -23.11 -13.25 -12.64
N GLU A 210 -22.57 -13.55 -11.46
CA GLU A 210 -21.21 -13.12 -11.08
C GLU A 210 -20.19 -13.58 -12.11
N LEU A 211 -20.28 -14.83 -12.58
CA LEU A 211 -19.38 -15.36 -13.62
C LEU A 211 -19.46 -14.60 -14.95
N VAL A 212 -20.66 -14.16 -15.34
CA VAL A 212 -20.84 -13.33 -16.54
C VAL A 212 -20.19 -11.95 -16.34
N ILE A 213 -20.42 -11.31 -15.20
CA ILE A 213 -19.88 -9.98 -14.89
C ILE A 213 -18.35 -10.03 -14.79
N ASP A 214 -17.80 -10.98 -14.05
CA ASP A 214 -16.37 -11.17 -13.84
C ASP A 214 -15.63 -11.41 -15.17
N ASN A 215 -16.09 -12.38 -15.95
CA ASN A 215 -15.49 -12.68 -17.25
C ASN A 215 -15.57 -11.47 -18.20
N TRP A 216 -16.65 -10.69 -18.13
CA TRP A 216 -16.76 -9.46 -18.90
C TRP A 216 -15.71 -8.43 -18.47
N LEU A 217 -15.57 -8.17 -17.17
CA LEU A 217 -14.56 -7.25 -16.63
C LEU A 217 -13.15 -7.69 -17.02
N TYR A 218 -12.85 -8.98 -16.93
CA TYR A 218 -11.57 -9.56 -17.34
C TYR A 218 -11.31 -9.38 -18.84
N MET A 219 -12.27 -9.75 -19.69
CA MET A 219 -12.15 -9.62 -21.16
C MET A 219 -12.08 -8.16 -21.61
N ALA A 220 -12.66 -7.24 -20.83
CA ALA A 220 -12.57 -5.80 -20.99
C ALA A 220 -11.28 -5.20 -20.39
N GLY A 221 -10.35 -6.02 -19.89
CA GLY A 221 -9.07 -5.60 -19.33
C GLY A 221 -9.20 -4.70 -18.09
N ILE A 222 -10.34 -4.77 -17.41
CA ILE A 222 -10.62 -4.00 -16.21
C ILE A 222 -10.09 -4.77 -15.01
N VAL A 223 -9.10 -4.19 -14.35
CA VAL A 223 -8.62 -4.68 -13.05
C VAL A 223 -9.77 -4.61 -12.05
N HIS A 224 -10.06 -5.73 -11.41
CA HIS A 224 -11.12 -5.84 -10.42
C HIS A 224 -10.72 -6.81 -9.30
N ALA A 225 -11.40 -6.69 -8.17
CA ALA A 225 -11.30 -7.61 -7.04
C ALA A 225 -12.69 -8.15 -6.72
N TYR A 226 -12.78 -9.43 -6.36
CA TYR A 226 -14.02 -10.11 -5.97
C TYR A 226 -14.14 -10.23 -4.43
N GLU A 227 -15.35 -10.10 -3.89
CA GLU A 227 -15.62 -10.10 -2.43
C GLU A 227 -14.74 -9.13 -1.64
N ARG A 228 -14.54 -7.91 -2.16
CA ARG A 228 -13.72 -6.89 -1.52
C ARG A 228 -14.44 -6.30 -0.30
N ARG A 229 -13.82 -6.38 0.88
CA ARG A 229 -14.31 -5.71 2.11
C ARG A 229 -14.44 -4.21 1.89
N LEU A 230 -15.55 -3.62 2.33
CA LEU A 230 -15.78 -2.18 2.29
C LEU A 230 -14.88 -1.47 3.31
N PRO A 231 -14.36 -0.26 3.00
CA PRO A 231 -13.46 0.49 3.87
C PRO A 231 -14.25 1.25 4.96
N ILE A 232 -15.08 0.52 5.70
CA ILE A 232 -15.97 1.03 6.76
C ILE A 232 -15.87 0.13 7.99
N ASP A 233 -16.32 0.64 9.14
CA ASP A 233 -16.29 -0.09 10.41
C ASP A 233 -17.47 -1.08 10.56
N LEU A 234 -17.77 -1.81 9.48
CA LEU A 234 -18.77 -2.87 9.42
C LEU A 234 -18.19 -4.02 8.60
N ASP A 235 -18.57 -5.24 8.94
CA ASP A 235 -18.19 -6.44 8.20
C ASP A 235 -19.08 -6.59 6.95
N ALA A 236 -18.82 -5.76 5.95
CA ALA A 236 -19.54 -5.72 4.69
C ALA A 236 -18.58 -5.89 3.51
N TYR A 237 -19.02 -6.62 2.48
CA TYR A 237 -18.21 -6.96 1.31
C TYR A 237 -18.96 -6.59 0.03
N ALA A 238 -18.29 -5.96 -0.91
CA ALA A 238 -18.80 -5.78 -2.27
C ALA A 238 -18.71 -7.08 -3.06
N GLU A 239 -19.56 -7.27 -4.07
CA GLU A 239 -19.34 -8.37 -5.02
C GLU A 239 -18.08 -8.12 -5.85
N PHE A 240 -17.95 -6.92 -6.41
CA PHE A 240 -16.76 -6.50 -7.13
C PHE A 240 -16.31 -5.11 -6.71
N TYR A 241 -15.00 -4.86 -6.76
CA TYR A 241 -14.40 -3.55 -6.61
C TYR A 241 -13.48 -3.25 -7.80
N LEU A 242 -13.61 -2.04 -8.35
CA LEU A 242 -12.87 -1.57 -9.52
C LEU A 242 -11.91 -0.44 -9.08
N PRO A 243 -10.61 -0.72 -8.87
CA PRO A 243 -9.67 0.25 -8.31
C PRO A 243 -9.47 1.49 -9.18
N SER A 244 -9.60 1.36 -10.51
CA SER A 244 -9.36 2.45 -11.46
C SER A 244 -10.34 3.62 -11.30
N GLY A 245 -11.59 3.34 -10.94
CA GLY A 245 -12.63 4.34 -10.69
C GLY A 245 -12.97 4.54 -9.21
N ASN A 246 -12.33 3.79 -8.31
CA ASN A 246 -12.73 3.69 -6.89
C ASN A 246 -14.25 3.49 -6.77
N VAL A 247 -14.75 2.43 -7.41
CA VAL A 247 -16.18 2.14 -7.51
C VAL A 247 -16.44 0.66 -7.26
N TYR A 248 -17.50 0.39 -6.50
CA TYR A 248 -17.99 -0.94 -6.20
C TYR A 248 -19.07 -1.34 -7.20
N LEU A 249 -19.25 -2.63 -7.44
CA LEU A 249 -20.29 -3.15 -8.32
C LEU A 249 -21.09 -4.23 -7.58
N GLU A 250 -22.41 -4.10 -7.65
CA GLU A 250 -23.39 -4.99 -7.04
C GLU A 250 -24.41 -5.44 -8.08
N TYR A 251 -24.68 -6.73 -8.14
CA TYR A 251 -25.85 -7.27 -8.81
C TYR A 251 -27.07 -7.23 -7.88
N MET A 252 -28.17 -6.65 -8.35
CA MET A 252 -29.39 -6.44 -7.55
C MET A 252 -30.31 -7.66 -7.47
N GLY A 253 -29.98 -8.74 -8.19
CA GLY A 253 -30.78 -9.96 -8.20
C GLY A 253 -31.95 -9.89 -9.17
N GLN A 254 -32.72 -10.98 -9.18
CA GLN A 254 -33.95 -11.09 -9.97
C GLN A 254 -35.13 -10.47 -9.23
N ASP A 255 -36.10 -10.00 -10.02
CA ASP A 255 -37.22 -9.24 -9.50
C ASP A 255 -38.13 -10.01 -8.53
N SER A 256 -38.14 -11.33 -8.65
CA SER A 256 -38.97 -12.24 -7.88
C SER A 256 -38.45 -12.55 -6.47
N ASP A 257 -37.21 -12.20 -6.14
CA ASP A 257 -36.62 -12.48 -4.82
C ASP A 257 -36.67 -11.25 -3.92
N THR A 258 -37.79 -11.09 -3.21
CA THR A 258 -38.07 -9.91 -2.38
C THR A 258 -37.11 -9.75 -1.21
N ASP A 259 -36.73 -10.84 -0.55
CA ASP A 259 -35.83 -10.82 0.60
C ASP A 259 -34.41 -10.46 0.17
N TYR A 260 -33.95 -10.99 -0.96
CA TYR A 260 -32.66 -10.63 -1.55
C TYR A 260 -32.61 -9.14 -1.93
N ARG A 261 -33.68 -8.63 -2.57
CA ARG A 261 -33.78 -7.20 -2.93
C ARG A 261 -33.71 -6.29 -1.72
N GLN A 262 -34.45 -6.59 -0.65
CA GLN A 262 -34.42 -5.79 0.57
C GLN A 262 -33.00 -5.70 1.16
N ARG A 263 -32.26 -6.83 1.19
CA ARG A 263 -30.85 -6.84 1.62
C ARG A 263 -29.97 -5.98 0.72
N LYS A 264 -30.20 -6.03 -0.59
CA LYS A 264 -29.47 -5.20 -1.56
C LYS A 264 -29.79 -3.72 -1.40
N ASP A 265 -31.04 -3.35 -1.18
CA ASP A 265 -31.42 -1.95 -0.94
C ASP A 265 -30.75 -1.39 0.33
N VAL A 266 -30.74 -2.17 1.42
CA VAL A 266 -29.99 -1.82 2.64
C VAL A 266 -28.51 -1.61 2.33
N LYS A 267 -27.90 -2.52 1.54
CA LYS A 267 -26.49 -2.43 1.15
C LYS A 267 -26.22 -1.21 0.26
N ILE A 268 -27.08 -0.90 -0.70
CA ILE A 268 -26.97 0.32 -1.54
C ILE A 268 -27.07 1.59 -0.69
N ASN A 269 -27.94 1.61 0.32
CA ASN A 269 -28.01 2.73 1.26
C ASN A 269 -26.74 2.85 2.11
N LEU A 270 -26.11 1.73 2.47
CA LEU A 270 -24.83 1.72 3.18
C LEU A 270 -23.71 2.36 2.34
N TYR A 271 -23.61 2.05 1.04
CA TYR A 271 -22.65 2.73 0.16
C TYR A 271 -22.87 4.25 0.17
N LYS A 272 -24.13 4.69 0.01
CA LYS A 272 -24.49 6.12 -0.02
C LYS A 272 -24.19 6.83 1.30
N SER A 273 -24.49 6.22 2.45
CA SER A 273 -24.25 6.84 3.76
C SER A 273 -22.77 7.02 4.08
N HIS A 274 -21.90 6.27 3.41
CA HIS A 274 -20.44 6.34 3.56
C HIS A 274 -19.73 7.01 2.37
N ASP A 275 -20.48 7.64 1.45
CA ASP A 275 -19.95 8.29 0.24
C ASP A 275 -19.05 7.37 -0.61
N LEU A 276 -19.44 6.10 -0.70
CA LEU A 276 -18.79 5.12 -1.56
C LEU A 276 -19.53 5.04 -2.90
N ASN A 277 -18.77 5.07 -4.00
CA ASN A 277 -19.34 4.94 -5.34
C ASN A 277 -19.80 3.50 -5.58
N VAL A 278 -21.03 3.29 -6.05
CA VAL A 278 -21.55 1.96 -6.36
C VAL A 278 -22.31 1.95 -7.68
N ILE A 279 -22.03 0.95 -8.52
CA ILE A 279 -22.81 0.58 -9.69
C ILE A 279 -23.71 -0.59 -9.30
N ALA A 280 -25.02 -0.36 -9.26
CA ALA A 280 -26.01 -1.40 -9.01
C ALA A 280 -26.58 -1.91 -10.33
N LEU A 281 -26.20 -3.12 -10.75
CA LEU A 281 -26.67 -3.76 -11.98
C LEU A 281 -27.97 -4.53 -11.74
N THR A 282 -28.98 -4.24 -12.54
CA THR A 282 -30.21 -5.05 -12.61
C THR A 282 -30.00 -6.29 -13.49
N GLU A 283 -30.87 -7.28 -13.34
CA GLU A 283 -30.91 -8.46 -14.20
C GLU A 283 -31.00 -8.10 -15.70
N GLU A 284 -31.79 -7.10 -16.07
CA GLU A 284 -31.89 -6.64 -17.46
C GLU A 284 -30.57 -6.05 -17.97
N GLN A 285 -29.87 -5.29 -17.12
CA GLN A 285 -28.59 -4.70 -17.48
C GLN A 285 -27.50 -5.76 -17.64
N VAL A 286 -27.50 -6.82 -16.82
CA VAL A 286 -26.57 -7.94 -16.99
C VAL A 286 -26.85 -8.72 -18.27
N ARG A 287 -28.12 -8.91 -18.66
CA ARG A 287 -28.45 -9.57 -19.94
C ARG A 287 -27.91 -8.80 -21.15
N ASN A 288 -27.80 -7.49 -21.05
CA ASN A 288 -27.26 -6.61 -22.09
C ASN A 288 -25.99 -5.88 -21.60
N ILE A 289 -25.09 -6.61 -20.94
CA ILE A 289 -23.94 -6.04 -20.22
C ILE A 289 -23.02 -5.21 -21.12
N ASP A 290 -22.82 -5.63 -22.37
CA ASP A 290 -22.03 -4.91 -23.39
C ASP A 290 -22.56 -3.51 -23.73
N VAL A 291 -23.84 -3.25 -23.46
CA VAL A 291 -24.47 -1.94 -23.72
C VAL A 291 -24.45 -1.08 -22.46
N HIS A 292 -24.82 -1.66 -21.32
CA HIS A 292 -25.05 -0.88 -20.10
C HIS A 292 -23.79 -0.63 -19.30
N LEU A 293 -22.96 -1.67 -19.09
CA LEU A 293 -21.81 -1.57 -18.20
C LEU A 293 -20.74 -0.57 -18.70
N PRO A 294 -20.39 -0.49 -20.00
CA PRO A 294 -19.47 0.55 -20.49
C PRO A 294 -19.90 1.97 -20.14
N ARG A 295 -21.20 2.26 -20.30
CA ARG A 295 -21.76 3.58 -20.01
C ARG A 295 -21.64 3.91 -18.52
N LEU A 296 -22.06 2.96 -17.66
CA LEU A 296 -22.00 3.11 -16.21
C LEU A 296 -20.55 3.27 -15.72
N LEU A 297 -19.61 2.50 -16.27
CA LEU A 297 -18.19 2.61 -15.95
C LEU A 297 -17.60 3.97 -16.33
N SER A 298 -18.01 4.52 -17.48
CA SER A 298 -17.53 5.82 -17.95
C SER A 298 -17.89 6.98 -17.03
N GLU A 299 -19.04 6.90 -16.34
CA GLU A 299 -19.49 7.88 -15.34
C GLU A 299 -18.52 7.93 -14.13
N HIS A 300 -17.78 6.84 -13.89
CA HIS A 300 -16.75 6.72 -12.85
C HIS A 300 -15.32 6.84 -13.40
N GLY A 301 -15.15 7.37 -14.62
CA GLY A 301 -13.84 7.59 -15.23
C GLY A 301 -13.14 6.31 -15.70
N ILE A 302 -13.82 5.17 -15.69
CA ILE A 302 -13.30 3.91 -16.23
C ILE A 302 -13.65 3.86 -17.72
N ARG A 303 -12.62 3.96 -18.56
CA ARG A 303 -12.77 3.92 -20.02
C ARG A 303 -12.33 2.57 -20.54
N LEU A 304 -13.16 2.01 -21.41
CA LEU A 304 -12.78 0.89 -22.27
C LEU A 304 -11.86 1.41 -23.38
N TYR A 305 -10.95 0.55 -23.81
CA TYR A 305 -10.01 0.81 -24.90
C TYR A 305 -10.70 0.85 -26.27
#